data_AF-A0A7V7VS38-F1
#
_entry.id   AF-A0A7V7VS38-F1
#
_cell.length_a   1.000
_cell.length_b   1.000
_cell.length_c   1.000
_cell.angle_alpha   90.00
_cell.angle_beta   90.00
_cell.angle_gamma   90.00
#
_symmetry.space_group_name_H-M   'P 1'
#
loop_
_entity.id
_entity.type
_entity.pdbx_description
1 polymer ?
#
loop_
_entity_poly.entity_id
_entity_poly.type
_entity_poly.pdbx_seq_one_letter_code
_entity_poly.pdbx_strand_id
1 'polypeptide(L)'
;MTHTYEFWTAALADPKEVGKGLPVHEGDAQPGFYRKRNGKDGPWLPVAIWEQDGQLVAKIGDKMGDPVDLWSWVCRFPVSEAAYRKAVDGNGWDDDAPVAPIGHNLPDDPHEALKLEFQAEKELADTFLKTPITTQEQADKAAVWSKKLAGIAKKATDLHKVDKQPHLDAGRAVDDKWRDLKEEPADLSKKLKRHMDAFLIEQQRLENERRRKEQEEADRLRREADERARAAEQGNDETALAEAEQLKAEAAEREKAAQATNAQAGRTGAKVSLRTFVSARIVDYDKALVALKDHPEMKALVEQLANRAVRAGIEVAGVERFEEQRAA
;
A
#
# COMPACT_ATOMS: atom_id res chain seq x y z
N MET A 1 -39.19 -44.01 29.85
CA MET A 1 -38.09 -43.62 30.74
C MET A 1 -38.46 -42.26 31.28
N THR A 2 -38.48 -42.04 32.58
CA THR A 2 -38.70 -40.70 33.15
C THR A 2 -37.49 -39.86 32.80
N HIS A 3 -37.65 -38.84 31.98
CA HIS A 3 -36.53 -37.99 31.58
C HIS A 3 -36.24 -36.97 32.70
N THR A 4 -35.09 -37.09 33.36
CA THR A 4 -34.69 -36.20 34.47
C THR A 4 -33.82 -35.05 33.95
N TYR A 5 -33.83 -33.90 34.64
CA TYR A 5 -33.01 -32.73 34.32
C TYR A 5 -31.55 -32.85 34.83
N GLU A 6 -31.09 -34.06 35.16
CA GLU A 6 -29.79 -34.31 35.80
C GLU A 6 -28.63 -33.99 34.86
N PHE A 7 -28.72 -34.40 33.59
CA PHE A 7 -27.70 -34.08 32.59
C PHE A 7 -27.52 -32.56 32.44
N TRP A 8 -28.63 -31.83 32.27
CA TRP A 8 -28.59 -30.38 32.10
C TRP A 8 -27.99 -29.67 33.31
N THR A 9 -28.35 -30.10 34.52
CA THR A 9 -27.82 -29.51 35.77
C THR A 9 -26.31 -29.74 35.88
N ALA A 10 -25.83 -30.95 35.55
CA ALA A 10 -24.40 -31.27 35.55
C ALA A 10 -23.63 -30.53 34.43
N ALA A 11 -24.20 -30.47 33.23
CA ALA A 11 -23.61 -29.77 32.09
C ALA A 11 -23.52 -28.25 32.33
N LEU A 12 -24.49 -27.66 33.05
CA LEU A 12 -24.45 -26.24 33.41
C LEU A 12 -23.39 -25.95 34.47
N ALA A 13 -23.15 -26.88 35.41
CA ALA A 13 -22.14 -26.75 36.46
C ALA A 13 -20.71 -26.84 35.91
N ASP A 14 -20.46 -27.74 34.95
CA ASP A 14 -19.18 -27.83 34.24
C ASP A 14 -19.37 -28.16 32.75
N PRO A 15 -19.50 -27.15 31.88
CA PRO A 15 -19.69 -27.35 30.44
C PRO A 15 -18.54 -28.09 29.75
N LYS A 16 -17.34 -28.17 30.36
CA LYS A 16 -16.18 -28.84 29.76
C LYS A 16 -16.25 -30.36 29.86
N GLU A 17 -17.10 -30.88 30.75
CA GLU A 17 -17.31 -32.32 30.95
C GLU A 17 -18.29 -32.92 29.94
N VAL A 18 -19.02 -32.09 29.18
CA VAL A 18 -19.89 -32.54 28.09
C VAL A 18 -19.08 -33.22 26.98
N GLY A 19 -19.39 -34.50 26.73
CA GLY A 19 -18.67 -35.37 25.79
C GLY A 19 -17.41 -36.03 26.38
N LYS A 20 -17.11 -35.80 27.66
CA LYS A 20 -16.05 -36.46 28.43
C LYS A 20 -16.66 -37.26 29.58
N GLY A 21 -16.84 -36.62 30.75
CA GLY A 21 -17.51 -37.21 31.91
C GLY A 21 -19.04 -37.27 31.79
N LEU A 22 -19.64 -36.45 30.93
CA LEU A 22 -21.06 -36.49 30.58
C LEU A 22 -21.20 -37.04 29.14
N PRO A 23 -21.51 -38.33 28.96
CA PRO A 23 -21.57 -38.95 27.64
C PRO A 23 -22.71 -38.34 26.81
N VAL A 24 -22.43 -38.10 25.52
CA VAL A 24 -23.40 -37.57 24.55
C VAL A 24 -23.59 -38.62 23.46
N HIS A 25 -24.80 -39.17 23.35
CA HIS A 25 -25.16 -40.15 22.33
C HIS A 25 -26.13 -39.54 21.32
N GLU A 26 -25.93 -39.84 20.03
CA GLU A 26 -26.90 -39.52 18.99
C GLU A 26 -28.19 -40.32 19.26
N GLY A 27 -29.35 -39.65 19.27
CA GLY A 27 -30.63 -40.27 19.60
C GLY A 27 -31.08 -40.15 21.06
N ASP A 28 -30.19 -39.76 21.99
CA ASP A 28 -30.50 -39.67 23.42
C ASP A 28 -30.57 -38.22 23.89
N ALA A 29 -31.58 -37.50 23.41
CA ALA A 29 -31.80 -36.10 23.77
C ALA A 29 -32.18 -35.98 25.25
N GLN A 30 -31.51 -35.08 25.97
CA GLN A 30 -31.75 -34.88 27.41
C GLN A 30 -32.56 -33.60 27.67
N PRO A 31 -33.57 -33.61 28.57
CA PRO A 31 -34.30 -32.42 28.96
C PRO A 31 -33.38 -31.33 29.52
N GLY A 32 -33.75 -30.08 29.28
CA GLY A 32 -33.00 -28.92 29.77
C GLY A 32 -33.16 -27.68 28.92
N PHE A 33 -32.40 -26.66 29.31
CA PHE A 33 -32.34 -25.38 28.62
C PHE A 33 -30.97 -25.18 27.97
N TYR A 34 -30.98 -24.89 26.68
CA TYR A 34 -29.80 -24.78 25.84
C TYR A 34 -29.91 -23.57 24.90
N ARG A 35 -28.85 -23.33 24.13
CA ARG A 35 -28.89 -22.38 23.01
C ARG A 35 -28.32 -23.00 21.74
N LYS A 36 -28.85 -22.58 20.58
CA LYS A 36 -28.38 -23.03 19.26
C LYS A 36 -28.08 -21.85 18.36
N ARG A 37 -26.95 -21.88 17.67
CA ARG A 37 -26.60 -20.83 16.70
C ARG A 37 -27.33 -21.03 15.37
N ASN A 38 -27.99 -19.99 14.87
CA ASN A 38 -28.76 -20.04 13.63
C ASN A 38 -27.87 -19.85 12.38
N GLY A 39 -26.99 -20.81 12.12
CA GLY A 39 -26.00 -20.75 11.03
C GLY A 39 -24.65 -20.13 11.44
N LYS A 40 -23.71 -20.03 10.50
CA LYS A 40 -22.31 -19.63 10.78
C LYS A 40 -22.17 -18.19 11.30
N ASP A 41 -23.15 -17.31 11.06
CA ASP A 41 -23.13 -15.92 11.54
C ASP A 41 -24.50 -15.45 12.08
N GLY A 42 -25.44 -16.37 12.34
CA GLY A 42 -26.76 -16.01 12.86
C GLY A 42 -26.83 -15.93 14.39
N PRO A 43 -27.95 -15.42 14.92
CA PRO A 43 -28.15 -15.23 16.36
C PRO A 43 -28.24 -16.56 17.11
N TRP A 44 -27.99 -16.52 18.42
CA TRP A 44 -28.25 -17.63 19.32
C TRP A 44 -29.74 -17.69 19.64
N LEU A 45 -30.37 -18.82 19.30
CA LEU A 45 -31.78 -19.09 19.58
C LEU A 45 -31.91 -19.86 20.90
N PRO A 46 -32.88 -19.51 21.77
CA PRO A 46 -33.15 -20.28 22.98
C PRO A 46 -33.76 -21.63 22.63
N VAL A 47 -33.28 -22.69 23.26
CA VAL A 47 -33.77 -24.05 23.05
C VAL A 47 -34.19 -24.65 24.39
N ALA A 48 -35.41 -25.18 24.46
CA ALA A 48 -35.86 -26.00 25.58
C ALA A 48 -36.21 -27.40 25.09
N ILE A 49 -35.82 -28.42 25.85
CA ILE A 49 -36.20 -29.81 25.64
C ILE A 49 -36.91 -30.27 26.91
N TRP A 50 -38.13 -30.79 26.81
CA TRP A 50 -38.93 -31.24 27.96
C TRP A 50 -39.84 -32.40 27.58
N GLU A 51 -40.36 -33.09 28.59
CA GLU A 51 -41.34 -34.17 28.41
C GLU A 51 -42.77 -33.60 28.37
N GLN A 52 -43.52 -33.96 27.34
CA GLN A 52 -44.93 -33.61 27.16
C GLN A 52 -45.68 -34.85 26.65
N ASP A 53 -46.78 -35.21 27.31
CA ASP A 53 -47.64 -36.34 26.94
C ASP A 53 -46.86 -37.68 26.78
N GLY A 54 -45.82 -37.88 27.61
CA GLY A 54 -44.97 -39.09 27.58
C GLY A 54 -43.99 -39.14 26.41
N GLN A 55 -43.83 -38.05 25.67
CA GLN A 55 -42.86 -37.89 24.59
C GLN A 55 -41.95 -36.71 24.87
N LEU A 56 -40.69 -36.82 24.43
CA LEU A 56 -39.77 -35.70 24.50
C LEU A 56 -40.06 -34.74 23.35
N VAL A 57 -40.18 -33.45 23.65
CA VAL A 57 -40.41 -32.39 22.68
C VAL A 57 -39.37 -31.28 22.86
N ALA A 58 -39.08 -30.55 21.78
CA ALA A 58 -38.15 -29.45 21.81
C ALA A 58 -38.74 -28.20 21.16
N LYS A 59 -38.38 -27.03 21.70
CA LYS A 59 -38.73 -25.72 21.15
C LYS A 59 -37.47 -24.91 20.92
N ILE A 60 -37.32 -24.36 19.73
CA ILE A 60 -36.21 -23.50 19.30
C ILE A 60 -36.78 -22.13 18.90
N GLY A 61 -36.44 -21.08 19.64
CA GLY A 61 -37.14 -19.80 19.50
C GLY A 61 -38.65 -20.01 19.66
N ASP A 62 -39.43 -19.66 18.63
CA ASP A 62 -40.90 -19.83 18.62
C ASP A 62 -41.39 -21.12 17.95
N LYS A 63 -40.50 -21.98 17.44
CA LYS A 63 -40.87 -23.17 16.67
C LYS A 63 -40.63 -24.46 17.46
N MET A 64 -41.54 -25.41 17.34
CA MET A 64 -41.28 -26.79 17.77
C MET A 64 -40.29 -27.46 16.82
N GLY A 65 -39.45 -28.35 17.35
CA GLY A 65 -38.49 -29.14 16.60
C GLY A 65 -38.33 -30.53 17.21
N ASP A 66 -37.65 -31.41 16.47
CA ASP A 66 -37.33 -32.75 16.95
C ASP A 66 -36.15 -32.68 17.95
N PRO A 67 -36.32 -33.13 19.21
CA PRO A 67 -35.23 -33.17 20.18
C PRO A 67 -34.00 -33.96 19.70
N VAL A 68 -34.21 -35.06 18.98
CA VAL A 68 -33.13 -35.95 18.54
C VAL A 68 -32.23 -35.26 17.52
N ASP A 69 -32.83 -34.59 16.54
CA ASP A 69 -32.11 -33.82 15.52
C ASP A 69 -31.36 -32.62 16.11
N LEU A 70 -31.88 -32.05 17.20
CA LEU A 70 -31.29 -30.89 17.84
C LEU A 70 -30.15 -31.24 18.79
N TRP A 71 -30.20 -32.43 19.39
CA TRP A 71 -29.36 -32.79 20.51
C TRP A 71 -27.86 -32.60 20.26
N SER A 72 -27.36 -33.08 19.12
CA SER A 72 -25.95 -32.98 18.74
C SER A 72 -25.45 -31.54 18.63
N TRP A 73 -26.34 -30.58 18.35
CA TRP A 73 -26.04 -29.16 18.20
C TRP A 73 -26.12 -28.38 19.51
N VAL A 74 -26.93 -28.84 20.48
CA VAL A 74 -27.27 -28.06 21.69
C VAL A 74 -26.65 -28.61 22.96
N CYS A 75 -26.30 -29.90 23.02
CA CYS A 75 -25.77 -30.58 24.21
C CYS A 75 -24.56 -29.87 24.86
N ARG A 76 -23.72 -29.20 24.04
CA ARG A 76 -22.52 -28.46 24.50
C ARG A 76 -22.76 -27.01 24.89
N PHE A 77 -23.99 -26.52 24.79
CA PHE A 77 -24.35 -25.13 25.07
C PHE A 77 -25.50 -25.04 26.09
N PRO A 78 -25.33 -25.60 27.31
CA PRO A 78 -26.31 -25.45 28.37
C PRO A 78 -26.39 -23.99 28.82
N VAL A 79 -27.60 -23.55 29.16
CA VAL A 79 -27.85 -22.22 29.72
C VAL A 79 -28.71 -22.35 30.98
N SER A 80 -28.62 -21.37 31.89
CA SER A 80 -29.51 -21.33 33.04
C SER A 80 -30.95 -21.11 32.58
N GLU A 81 -31.94 -21.57 33.35
CA GLU A 81 -33.34 -21.31 33.03
C GLU A 81 -33.61 -19.80 32.97
N ALA A 82 -33.02 -19.02 33.88
CA ALA A 82 -33.14 -17.56 33.87
C ALA A 82 -32.62 -16.94 32.55
N ALA A 83 -31.47 -17.39 32.05
CA ALA A 83 -30.93 -16.92 30.76
C ALA A 83 -31.81 -17.35 29.58
N TYR A 84 -32.36 -18.57 29.62
CA TYR A 84 -33.33 -19.04 28.63
C TYR A 84 -34.59 -18.16 28.61
N ARG A 85 -35.21 -17.91 29.78
CA ARG A 85 -36.40 -17.06 29.89
C ARG A 85 -36.13 -15.64 29.39
N LYS A 86 -34.99 -15.06 29.78
CA LYS A 86 -34.53 -13.76 29.29
C LYS A 86 -34.45 -13.70 27.76
N ALA A 87 -33.87 -14.73 27.14
CA ALA A 87 -33.74 -14.82 25.69
C ALA A 87 -35.09 -15.03 24.99
N VAL A 88 -36.00 -15.82 25.59
CA VAL A 88 -37.38 -15.99 25.09
C VAL A 88 -38.17 -14.69 25.15
N ASP A 89 -37.98 -13.88 26.19
CA ASP A 89 -38.61 -12.57 26.35
C ASP A 89 -37.99 -11.49 25.43
N GLY A 90 -37.07 -11.85 24.54
CA GLY A 90 -36.44 -10.97 23.57
C GLY A 90 -35.31 -10.09 24.14
N ASN A 91 -34.90 -10.31 25.39
CA ASN A 91 -33.86 -9.53 26.07
C ASN A 91 -32.42 -10.05 25.81
N GLY A 92 -32.27 -10.99 24.87
CA GLY A 92 -30.97 -11.51 24.43
C GLY A 92 -30.22 -12.33 25.48
N TRP A 93 -28.92 -12.56 25.22
CA TRP A 93 -28.02 -13.30 26.11
C TRP A 93 -27.07 -12.36 26.84
N ASP A 94 -26.63 -12.72 28.04
CA ASP A 94 -25.74 -11.87 28.84
C ASP A 94 -24.36 -11.66 28.20
N ASP A 95 -23.90 -12.61 27.39
CA ASP A 95 -22.66 -12.58 26.61
C ASP A 95 -22.84 -11.95 25.21
N ASP A 96 -24.06 -11.63 24.79
CA ASP A 96 -24.31 -10.98 23.51
C ASP A 96 -24.17 -9.46 23.65
N ALA A 97 -23.66 -8.81 22.61
CA ALA A 97 -23.68 -7.36 22.54
C ALA A 97 -25.14 -6.92 22.33
N PRO A 98 -25.65 -5.87 23.00
CA PRO A 98 -26.97 -5.36 22.69
C PRO A 98 -27.03 -4.98 21.21
N VAL A 99 -27.95 -5.61 20.49
CA VAL A 99 -28.19 -5.33 19.07
C VAL A 99 -29.10 -4.11 18.99
N ALA A 100 -28.69 -3.06 18.28
CA ALA A 100 -29.59 -1.96 17.97
C ALA A 100 -30.83 -2.52 17.26
N PRO A 101 -32.07 -2.18 17.65
CA PRO A 101 -33.26 -2.63 16.95
C PRO A 101 -33.18 -2.17 15.49
N ILE A 102 -32.91 -3.10 14.59
CA ILE A 102 -32.89 -2.85 13.15
C ILE A 102 -34.34 -2.63 12.74
N GLY A 103 -34.74 -1.36 12.56
CA GLY A 103 -36.05 -1.04 12.01
C GLY A 103 -36.21 -1.66 10.63
N HIS A 104 -37.40 -2.21 10.34
CA HIS A 104 -37.76 -2.85 9.07
C HIS A 104 -37.83 -1.90 7.85
N ASN A 105 -37.11 -0.78 7.88
CA ASN A 105 -37.14 0.27 6.86
C ASN A 105 -35.71 0.69 6.48
N LEU A 106 -34.88 -0.29 6.10
CA LEU A 106 -33.55 -0.03 5.56
C LEU A 106 -33.65 0.61 4.16
N PRO A 107 -32.81 1.60 3.81
CA PRO A 107 -32.74 2.15 2.46
C PRO A 107 -32.39 1.09 1.40
N ASP A 108 -32.93 1.23 0.18
CA ASP A 108 -32.60 0.36 -0.96
C ASP A 108 -31.15 0.54 -1.45
N ASP A 109 -30.57 1.73 -1.22
CA ASP A 109 -29.19 2.02 -1.58
C ASP A 109 -28.20 1.32 -0.62
N PRO A 110 -27.31 0.44 -1.11
CA PRO A 110 -26.39 -0.32 -0.26
C PRO A 110 -25.42 0.55 0.55
N HIS A 111 -25.05 1.73 0.04
CA HIS A 111 -24.15 2.65 0.73
C HIS A 111 -24.86 3.33 1.91
N GLU A 112 -26.06 3.89 1.70
CA GLU A 112 -26.85 4.49 2.76
C GLU A 112 -27.31 3.47 3.80
N ALA A 113 -27.65 2.24 3.39
CA ALA A 113 -27.94 1.14 4.31
C ALA A 113 -26.75 0.80 5.21
N LEU A 114 -25.55 0.67 4.63
CA LEU A 114 -24.34 0.35 5.39
C LEU A 114 -23.90 1.49 6.31
N LYS A 115 -24.12 2.73 5.89
CA LYS A 115 -23.87 3.93 6.71
C LYS A 115 -24.78 3.99 7.92
N LEU A 116 -26.06 3.65 7.76
CA LEU A 116 -27.01 3.57 8.88
C LEU A 116 -26.63 2.44 9.84
N GLU A 117 -26.25 1.27 9.32
CA GLU A 117 -25.70 0.14 10.11
C GLU A 117 -24.49 0.60 10.94
N PHE A 118 -23.52 1.29 10.32
CA PHE A 118 -22.35 1.81 11.02
C PHE A 118 -22.71 2.84 12.11
N GLN A 119 -23.60 3.78 11.82
CA GLN A 119 -23.99 4.81 12.78
C GLN A 119 -24.61 4.21 14.04
N ALA A 120 -25.53 3.25 13.88
CA ALA A 120 -26.16 2.57 15.01
C ALA A 120 -25.14 1.80 15.87
N GLU A 121 -24.22 1.05 15.25
CA GLU A 121 -23.20 0.31 15.99
C GLU A 121 -22.15 1.22 16.63
N LYS A 122 -21.80 2.32 15.97
CA LYS A 122 -20.85 3.31 16.48
C LYS A 122 -21.38 3.96 17.77
N GLU A 123 -22.64 4.37 17.81
CA GLU A 123 -23.22 4.99 19.00
C GLU A 123 -23.17 4.07 20.23
N LEU A 124 -23.45 2.78 20.03
CA LEU A 124 -23.37 1.76 21.07
C LEU A 124 -21.91 1.51 21.51
N ALA A 125 -20.99 1.36 20.55
CA ALA A 125 -19.58 1.12 20.83
C ALA A 125 -18.93 2.33 21.54
N ASP A 126 -19.19 3.57 21.08
CA ASP A 126 -18.69 4.79 21.70
C ASP A 126 -19.20 4.95 23.14
N THR A 127 -20.43 4.51 23.40
CA THR A 127 -20.99 4.50 24.77
C THR A 127 -20.29 3.46 25.64
N PHE A 128 -20.07 2.26 25.12
CA PHE A 128 -19.36 1.18 25.82
C PHE A 128 -17.91 1.54 26.17
N LEU A 129 -17.20 2.23 25.26
CA LEU A 129 -15.81 2.66 25.46
C LEU A 129 -15.61 3.67 26.60
N LYS A 130 -16.67 4.32 27.09
CA LYS A 130 -16.58 5.27 28.22
C LYS A 130 -16.31 4.59 29.55
N THR A 131 -16.56 3.30 29.66
CA THR A 131 -16.35 2.52 30.87
C THR A 131 -15.21 1.52 30.69
N PRO A 132 -14.25 1.42 31.63
CA PRO A 132 -13.20 0.43 31.56
C PRO A 132 -13.78 -0.99 31.65
N ILE A 133 -13.23 -1.90 30.85
CA ILE A 133 -13.56 -3.33 30.88
C ILE A 133 -12.95 -3.93 32.14
N THR A 134 -13.78 -4.51 32.99
CA THR A 134 -13.40 -5.11 34.28
C THR A 134 -13.86 -6.56 34.41
N THR A 135 -14.70 -7.06 33.50
CA THR A 135 -15.22 -8.43 33.50
C THR A 135 -14.98 -9.13 32.16
N GLN A 136 -14.95 -10.47 32.19
CA GLN A 136 -14.82 -11.29 30.97
C GLN A 136 -15.99 -11.05 30.00
N GLU A 137 -17.22 -10.92 30.52
CA GLU A 137 -18.41 -10.63 29.70
C GLU A 137 -18.30 -9.29 28.95
N GLN A 138 -17.72 -8.26 29.57
CA GLN A 138 -17.45 -6.99 28.91
C GLN A 138 -16.39 -7.15 27.82
N ALA A 139 -15.34 -7.94 28.06
CA ALA A 139 -14.32 -8.24 27.06
C ALA A 139 -14.92 -9.00 25.85
N ASP A 140 -15.80 -9.97 26.09
CA ASP A 140 -16.47 -10.74 25.04
C ASP A 140 -17.40 -9.85 24.21
N LYS A 141 -18.16 -8.94 24.83
CA LYS A 141 -18.96 -7.92 24.13
C LYS A 141 -18.12 -7.01 23.25
N ALA A 142 -16.97 -6.55 23.76
CA ALA A 142 -16.03 -5.73 23.00
C ALA A 142 -15.51 -6.49 21.76
N ALA A 143 -15.20 -7.78 21.90
CA ALA A 143 -14.74 -8.62 20.79
C ALA A 143 -15.83 -8.80 19.71
N VAL A 144 -17.09 -8.99 20.12
CA VAL A 144 -18.24 -9.10 19.20
C VAL A 144 -18.46 -7.79 18.42
N TRP A 145 -18.45 -6.64 19.10
CA TRP A 145 -18.57 -5.33 18.43
C TRP A 145 -17.40 -5.06 17.49
N SER A 146 -16.17 -5.37 17.90
CA SER A 146 -14.99 -5.25 17.05
C SER A 146 -15.15 -6.06 15.75
N LYS A 147 -15.55 -7.34 15.85
CA LYS A 147 -15.81 -8.18 14.68
C LYS A 147 -16.90 -7.59 13.77
N LYS A 148 -17.97 -7.03 14.35
CA LYS A 148 -19.08 -6.44 13.59
C LYS A 148 -18.64 -5.18 12.83
N LEU A 149 -17.93 -4.26 13.49
CA LEU A 149 -17.37 -3.07 12.87
C LEU A 149 -16.36 -3.41 11.76
N ALA A 150 -15.50 -4.42 11.98
CA ALA A 150 -14.61 -4.93 10.94
C ALA A 150 -15.39 -5.50 9.74
N GLY A 151 -16.52 -6.17 9.98
CA GLY A 151 -17.43 -6.64 8.95
C GLY A 151 -18.02 -5.51 8.11
N ILE A 152 -18.46 -4.41 8.73
CA ILE A 152 -18.97 -3.21 8.07
C ILE A 152 -17.87 -2.58 7.19
N ALA A 153 -16.65 -2.43 7.71
CA ALA A 153 -15.52 -1.90 6.95
C ALA A 153 -15.18 -2.76 5.72
N LYS A 154 -15.26 -4.09 5.86
CA LYS A 154 -15.08 -5.01 4.73
C LYS A 154 -16.17 -4.83 3.67
N LYS A 155 -17.45 -4.80 4.06
CA LYS A 155 -18.57 -4.54 3.13
C LYS A 155 -18.38 -3.23 2.36
N ALA A 156 -17.95 -2.16 3.05
CA ALA A 156 -17.70 -0.87 2.41
C ALA A 156 -16.57 -0.94 1.37
N THR A 157 -15.50 -1.68 1.68
CA THR A 157 -14.38 -1.91 0.76
C THR A 157 -14.83 -2.67 -0.49
N ASP A 158 -15.65 -3.70 -0.30
CA ASP A 158 -16.18 -4.53 -1.39
C ASP A 158 -17.13 -3.71 -2.30
N LEU A 159 -18.05 -2.94 -1.72
CA LEU A 159 -18.95 -2.04 -2.47
C LEU A 159 -18.16 -0.99 -3.26
N HIS A 160 -17.23 -0.29 -2.60
CA HIS A 160 -16.38 0.70 -3.27
C HIS A 160 -15.58 0.09 -4.42
N LYS A 161 -15.10 -1.16 -4.28
CA LYS A 161 -14.41 -1.85 -5.37
C LYS A 161 -15.33 -2.06 -6.56
N VAL A 162 -16.56 -2.53 -6.33
CA VAL A 162 -17.56 -2.73 -7.39
C VAL A 162 -17.88 -1.41 -8.10
N ASP A 163 -18.15 -0.35 -7.35
CA ASP A 163 -18.49 0.96 -7.92
C ASP A 163 -17.33 1.58 -8.70
N LYS A 164 -16.10 1.42 -8.21
CA LYS A 164 -14.91 2.00 -8.83
C LYS A 164 -14.40 1.21 -10.04
N GLN A 165 -14.68 -0.10 -10.10
CA GLN A 165 -14.13 -0.98 -11.14
C GLN A 165 -14.44 -0.51 -12.57
N PRO A 166 -15.69 -0.13 -12.94
CA PRO A 166 -15.99 0.37 -14.28
C PRO A 166 -15.20 1.63 -14.66
N HIS A 167 -14.94 2.52 -13.70
CA HIS A 167 -14.17 3.75 -13.94
C HIS A 167 -12.68 3.45 -14.13
N LEU A 168 -12.12 2.50 -13.38
CA LEU A 168 -10.75 2.04 -13.58
C LEU A 168 -10.58 1.37 -14.94
N ASP A 169 -11.53 0.54 -15.35
CA ASP A 169 -11.48 -0.15 -16.64
C ASP A 169 -11.69 0.83 -17.81
N ALA A 170 -12.58 1.81 -17.65
CA ALA A 170 -12.72 2.91 -18.62
C ALA A 170 -11.44 3.75 -18.72
N GLY A 171 -10.80 4.05 -17.58
CA GLY A 171 -9.51 4.74 -17.55
C GLY A 171 -8.42 3.95 -18.28
N ARG A 172 -8.30 2.65 -17.99
CA ARG A 172 -7.35 1.75 -18.68
C ARG A 172 -7.60 1.68 -20.18
N ALA A 173 -8.86 1.59 -20.61
CA ALA A 173 -9.19 1.56 -22.03
C ALA A 173 -8.75 2.85 -22.75
N VAL A 174 -8.88 4.00 -22.08
CA VAL A 174 -8.35 5.27 -22.61
C VAL A 174 -6.82 5.25 -22.64
N ASP A 175 -6.17 4.82 -21.56
CA ASP A 175 -4.72 4.74 -21.50
C ASP A 175 -4.16 3.83 -22.60
N ASP A 176 -4.76 2.66 -22.79
CA ASP A 176 -4.39 1.69 -23.82
C ASP A 176 -4.57 2.26 -25.23
N LYS A 177 -5.69 2.95 -25.50
CA LYS A 177 -5.92 3.63 -26.78
C LYS A 177 -4.81 4.62 -27.15
N TRP A 178 -4.18 5.25 -26.16
CA TRP A 178 -3.16 6.29 -26.38
C TRP A 178 -1.73 5.80 -26.15
N ARG A 179 -1.52 4.61 -25.59
CA ARG A 179 -0.21 4.10 -25.17
C ARG A 179 0.80 4.12 -26.32
N ASP A 180 0.48 3.42 -27.41
CA ASP A 180 1.38 3.31 -28.56
C ASP A 180 1.64 4.68 -29.20
N LEU A 181 0.61 5.53 -29.29
CA LEU A 181 0.75 6.90 -29.83
C LEU A 181 1.58 7.84 -28.94
N LYS A 182 1.67 7.57 -27.63
CA LYS A 182 2.55 8.31 -26.71
C LYS A 182 3.98 7.79 -26.75
N GLU A 183 4.14 6.47 -26.83
CA GLU A 183 5.44 5.81 -26.67
C GLU A 183 6.18 5.64 -28.01
N GLU A 184 5.54 5.08 -29.04
CA GLU A 184 6.22 4.74 -30.29
C GLU A 184 6.76 5.97 -31.04
N PRO A 185 6.02 7.09 -31.21
CA PRO A 185 6.56 8.27 -31.88
C PRO A 185 7.72 8.90 -31.10
N ALA A 186 7.65 8.89 -29.77
CA ALA A 186 8.71 9.40 -28.91
C ALA A 186 9.98 8.54 -29.07
N ASP A 187 9.83 7.22 -29.10
CA ASP A 187 10.93 6.29 -29.27
C ASP A 187 11.51 6.30 -30.68
N LEU A 188 10.67 6.41 -31.71
CA LEU A 188 11.13 6.59 -33.08
C LEU A 188 11.87 7.93 -33.24
N SER A 189 11.37 9.00 -32.63
CA SER A 189 12.08 10.30 -32.62
C SER A 189 13.45 10.19 -31.96
N LYS A 190 13.58 9.48 -30.83
CA LYS A 190 14.89 9.21 -30.19
C LYS A 190 15.81 8.40 -31.12
N LYS A 191 15.29 7.36 -31.79
CA LYS A 191 16.06 6.56 -32.75
C LYS A 191 16.56 7.39 -33.92
N LEU A 192 15.71 8.26 -34.49
CA LEU A 192 16.11 9.16 -35.57
C LEU A 192 17.20 10.14 -35.14
N LYS A 193 17.09 10.73 -33.95
CA LYS A 193 18.15 11.58 -33.38
C LYS A 193 19.47 10.82 -33.22
N ARG A 194 19.42 9.61 -32.65
CA ARG A 194 20.60 8.74 -32.50
C ARG A 194 21.20 8.33 -33.84
N HIS A 195 20.37 8.16 -34.87
CA HIS A 195 20.87 7.85 -36.21
C HIS A 195 21.70 9.00 -36.81
N MET A 196 21.54 10.23 -36.30
CA MET A 196 22.35 11.39 -36.68
C MET A 196 23.67 11.47 -35.88
N ASP A 197 23.88 10.66 -34.85
CA ASP A 197 25.04 10.78 -33.95
C ASP A 197 26.36 10.66 -34.73
N ALA A 198 26.50 9.65 -35.60
CA ALA A 198 27.72 9.45 -36.38
C ALA A 198 28.03 10.65 -37.29
N PHE A 199 27.00 11.21 -37.94
CA PHE A 199 27.15 12.41 -38.76
C PHE A 199 27.55 13.62 -37.93
N LEU A 200 26.87 13.87 -36.80
CA LEU A 200 27.18 15.01 -35.93
C LEU A 200 28.56 14.89 -35.26
N ILE A 201 29.00 13.68 -34.90
CA ILE A 201 30.35 13.40 -34.39
C ILE A 201 31.38 13.74 -35.47
N GLU A 202 31.15 13.33 -36.71
CA GLU A 202 32.05 13.62 -37.82
C GLU A 202 32.09 15.12 -38.14
N GLN A 203 30.94 15.81 -38.15
CA GLN A 203 30.90 17.26 -38.29
C GLN A 203 31.64 17.97 -37.14
N GLN A 204 31.50 17.49 -35.91
CA GLN A 204 32.23 18.03 -34.77
C GLN A 204 33.74 17.75 -34.88
N ARG A 205 34.15 16.62 -35.45
CA ARG A 205 35.57 16.32 -35.74
C ARG A 205 36.14 17.30 -36.76
N LEU A 206 35.45 17.50 -37.87
CA LEU A 206 35.85 18.46 -38.92
C LEU A 206 35.93 19.89 -38.38
N GLU A 207 34.96 20.28 -37.56
CA GLU A 207 34.94 21.60 -36.91
C GLU A 207 36.09 21.76 -35.91
N ASN A 208 36.38 20.72 -35.12
CA ASN A 208 37.53 20.72 -34.20
C ASN A 208 38.86 20.77 -34.97
N GLU A 209 38.96 20.12 -36.13
CA GLU A 209 40.16 20.17 -36.99
C GLU A 209 40.33 21.54 -37.63
N ARG A 210 39.24 22.15 -38.13
CA ARG A 210 39.23 23.54 -38.61
C ARG A 210 39.73 24.48 -37.52
N ARG A 211 39.16 24.37 -36.31
CA ARG A 211 39.56 25.14 -35.14
C ARG A 211 41.04 24.94 -34.82
N ARG A 212 41.53 23.70 -34.83
CA ARG A 212 42.94 23.41 -34.52
C ARG A 212 43.87 24.11 -35.52
N LYS A 213 43.55 24.06 -36.82
CA LYS A 213 44.33 24.74 -37.87
C LYS A 213 44.29 26.27 -37.72
N GLU A 214 43.12 26.85 -37.49
CA GLU A 214 43.00 28.30 -37.29
C GLU A 214 43.75 28.76 -36.03
N GLN A 215 43.72 27.97 -34.95
CA GLN A 215 44.47 28.25 -33.72
C GLN A 215 45.99 28.12 -33.92
N GLU A 216 46.45 27.09 -34.64
CA GLU A 216 47.87 26.89 -34.96
C GLU A 216 48.43 28.06 -35.80
N GLU A 217 47.67 28.53 -36.81
CA GLU A 217 48.05 29.71 -37.60
C GLU A 217 47.99 31.01 -36.78
N ALA A 218 46.98 31.19 -35.93
CA ALA A 218 46.91 32.34 -35.02
C ALA A 218 48.11 32.38 -34.06
N ASP A 219 48.48 31.23 -33.48
CA ASP A 219 49.64 31.11 -32.60
C ASP A 219 50.96 31.35 -33.33
N ARG A 220 51.08 30.91 -34.60
CA ARG A 220 52.23 31.19 -35.45
C ARG A 220 52.35 32.69 -35.75
N LEU A 221 51.27 33.32 -36.21
CA LEU A 221 51.23 34.76 -36.50
C LEU A 221 51.55 35.59 -35.25
N ARG A 222 51.06 35.18 -34.07
CA ARG A 222 51.38 35.83 -32.80
C ARG A 222 52.89 35.74 -32.49
N ARG A 223 53.51 34.57 -32.66
CA ARG A 223 54.96 34.41 -32.44
C ARG A 223 55.78 35.27 -33.41
N GLU A 224 55.42 35.25 -34.69
CA GLU A 224 56.07 36.05 -35.73
C GLU A 224 55.94 37.55 -35.43
N ALA A 225 54.75 37.99 -35.01
CA ALA A 225 54.52 39.36 -34.61
C ALA A 225 55.33 39.78 -33.37
N ASP A 226 55.43 38.90 -32.36
CA ASP A 226 56.21 39.17 -31.15
C ASP A 226 57.72 39.22 -31.44
N GLU A 227 58.23 38.33 -32.29
CA GLU A 227 59.63 38.35 -32.74
C GLU A 227 59.93 39.62 -33.54
N ARG A 228 59.03 40.01 -34.44
CA ARG A 228 59.19 41.22 -35.27
C ARG A 228 59.08 42.50 -34.46
N ALA A 229 58.16 42.57 -33.49
CA ALA A 229 58.08 43.68 -32.55
C ALA A 229 59.36 43.83 -31.73
N ARG A 230 59.90 42.73 -31.19
CA ARG A 230 61.16 42.75 -30.43
C ARG A 230 62.35 43.20 -31.28
N ALA A 231 62.43 42.75 -32.53
CA ALA A 231 63.48 43.18 -33.45
C ALA A 231 63.34 44.66 -33.84
N ALA A 232 62.10 45.12 -34.07
CA ALA A 232 61.81 46.50 -34.41
C ALA A 232 62.10 47.48 -33.26
N GLU A 233 61.78 47.11 -32.02
CA GLU A 233 62.13 47.89 -30.82
C GLU A 233 63.65 48.03 -30.63
N GLN A 234 64.42 46.99 -30.94
CA GLN A 234 65.89 47.04 -30.88
C GLN A 234 66.51 47.88 -32.00
N GLY A 235 65.87 47.92 -33.18
CA GLY A 235 66.32 48.67 -34.35
C GLY A 235 65.73 50.07 -34.50
N ASN A 236 64.77 50.45 -33.65
CA ASN A 236 63.95 51.66 -33.76
C ASN A 236 63.30 51.83 -35.15
N ASP A 237 62.82 50.71 -35.72
CA ASP A 237 62.24 50.63 -37.06
C ASP A 237 60.69 50.70 -36.99
N GLU A 238 60.15 51.88 -37.30
CA GLU A 238 58.70 52.11 -37.30
C GLU A 238 57.94 51.27 -38.34
N THR A 239 58.58 50.90 -39.45
CA THR A 239 57.94 50.07 -40.47
C THR A 239 57.77 48.63 -40.01
N ALA A 240 58.79 48.09 -39.33
CA ALA A 240 58.73 46.76 -38.73
C ALA A 240 57.75 46.69 -37.54
N LEU A 241 57.58 47.79 -36.79
CA LEU A 241 56.52 47.91 -35.76
C LEU A 241 55.12 47.85 -36.38
N ALA A 242 54.88 48.56 -37.48
CA ALA A 242 53.59 48.55 -38.17
C ALA A 242 53.25 47.16 -38.75
N GLU A 243 54.24 46.45 -39.30
CA GLU A 243 54.06 45.06 -39.78
C GLU A 243 53.76 44.08 -38.62
N ALA A 244 54.41 44.25 -37.47
CA ALA A 244 54.11 43.45 -36.28
C ALA A 244 52.68 43.68 -35.76
N GLU A 245 52.19 44.91 -35.81
CA GLU A 245 50.81 45.24 -35.45
C GLU A 245 49.79 44.60 -36.42
N GLN A 246 50.08 44.59 -37.72
CA GLN A 246 49.25 43.90 -38.72
C GLN A 246 49.18 42.39 -38.47
N LEU A 247 50.33 41.74 -38.19
CA LEU A 247 50.37 40.32 -37.86
C LEU A 247 49.59 40.00 -36.57
N LYS A 248 49.64 40.87 -35.55
CA LYS A 248 48.80 40.76 -34.33
C LYS A 248 47.32 40.87 -34.65
N ALA A 249 46.92 41.81 -35.50
CA ALA A 249 45.53 41.99 -35.91
C ALA A 249 45.01 40.76 -36.68
N GLU A 250 45.83 40.20 -37.59
CA GLU A 250 45.48 38.97 -38.31
C GLU A 250 45.36 37.77 -37.37
N ALA A 251 46.29 37.62 -36.41
CA ALA A 251 46.19 36.58 -35.38
C ALA A 251 44.88 36.68 -34.57
N ALA A 252 44.46 37.90 -34.21
CA ALA A 252 43.21 38.12 -33.47
C ALA A 252 41.95 37.79 -34.29
N GLU A 253 41.94 38.07 -35.60
CA GLU A 253 40.82 37.70 -36.48
C GLU A 253 40.74 36.17 -36.67
N ARG A 254 41.89 35.49 -36.76
CA ARG A 254 41.97 34.03 -36.82
C ARG A 254 41.50 33.36 -35.53
N GLU A 255 41.87 33.93 -34.38
CA GLU A 255 41.38 33.49 -33.07
C GLU A 255 39.85 33.67 -32.94
N LYS A 256 39.30 34.78 -33.43
CA LYS A 256 37.83 34.98 -33.51
C LYS A 256 37.17 33.94 -34.41
N ALA A 257 37.76 33.62 -35.56
CA ALA A 257 37.25 32.59 -36.48
C ALA A 257 37.29 31.18 -35.88
N ALA A 258 38.19 30.94 -34.92
CA ALA A 258 38.31 29.69 -34.15
C ALA A 258 37.31 29.58 -32.97
N GLN A 259 36.52 30.63 -32.69
CA GLN A 259 35.53 30.59 -31.61
C GLN A 259 34.47 29.50 -31.82
N ALA A 260 34.08 28.86 -30.71
CA ALA A 260 33.32 27.63 -30.73
C ALA A 260 31.88 27.82 -31.24
N THR A 261 31.60 27.25 -32.42
CA THR A 261 30.25 26.88 -32.82
C THR A 261 30.08 25.37 -32.72
N ASN A 262 29.08 24.91 -31.97
CA ASN A 262 28.76 23.49 -31.92
C ASN A 262 28.28 23.01 -33.31
N ALA A 263 28.69 21.82 -33.72
CA ALA A 263 28.15 21.21 -34.93
C ALA A 263 26.63 21.01 -34.80
N GLN A 264 25.89 21.37 -35.84
CA GLN A 264 24.43 21.28 -35.89
C GLN A 264 23.99 20.61 -37.20
N ALA A 265 22.86 19.92 -37.16
CA ALA A 265 22.21 19.36 -38.33
C ALA A 265 20.70 19.69 -38.33
N GLY A 266 20.10 19.76 -39.51
CA GLY A 266 18.68 20.03 -39.70
C GLY A 266 18.35 21.47 -40.09
N ARG A 267 17.09 21.70 -40.50
CA ARG A 267 16.58 23.00 -40.94
C ARG A 267 16.22 23.91 -39.77
N THR A 268 16.02 25.19 -40.05
CA THR A 268 15.47 26.17 -39.08
C THR A 268 14.19 25.63 -38.43
N GLY A 269 14.16 25.63 -37.09
CA GLY A 269 13.07 25.07 -36.28
C GLY A 269 13.19 23.58 -35.91
N ALA A 270 14.15 22.84 -36.50
CA ALA A 270 14.36 21.41 -36.26
C ALA A 270 15.85 21.06 -36.10
N LYS A 271 16.65 21.99 -35.59
CA LYS A 271 18.09 21.78 -35.41
C LYS A 271 18.37 20.78 -34.28
N VAL A 272 19.27 19.85 -34.55
CA VAL A 272 19.79 18.88 -33.58
C VAL A 272 21.30 19.11 -33.40
N SER A 273 21.76 19.05 -32.17
CA SER A 273 23.18 19.14 -31.80
C SER A 273 23.51 18.07 -30.76
N LEU A 274 24.79 17.73 -30.65
CA LEU A 274 25.26 16.82 -29.60
C LEU A 274 25.04 17.45 -28.22
N ARG A 275 24.58 16.64 -27.26
CA ARG A 275 24.40 17.06 -25.86
C ARG A 275 25.20 16.15 -24.95
N THR A 276 25.96 16.75 -24.03
CA THR A 276 26.70 16.00 -23.01
C THR A 276 25.76 15.69 -21.84
N PHE A 277 25.58 14.40 -21.56
CA PHE A 277 24.93 13.92 -20.35
C PHE A 277 26.01 13.46 -19.37
N VAL A 278 26.02 14.03 -18.16
CA VAL A 278 26.97 13.65 -17.10
C VAL A 278 26.25 12.68 -16.19
N SER A 279 26.67 11.41 -16.22
CA SER A 279 26.14 10.35 -15.36
C SER A 279 27.24 9.82 -14.45
N ALA A 280 26.90 9.55 -13.19
CA ALA A 280 27.82 8.90 -12.26
C ALA A 280 27.88 7.40 -12.56
N ARG A 281 29.10 6.85 -12.64
CA ARG A 281 29.35 5.41 -12.60
C ARG A 281 30.01 5.07 -11.27
N ILE A 282 29.36 4.25 -10.46
CA ILE A 282 29.95 3.77 -9.20
C ILE A 282 31.01 2.73 -9.55
N VAL A 283 32.27 3.05 -9.28
CA VAL A 283 33.43 2.17 -9.52
C VAL A 283 33.82 1.38 -8.28
N ASP A 284 33.51 1.90 -7.11
CA ASP A 284 33.79 1.33 -5.79
C ASP A 284 32.56 1.62 -4.92
N TYR A 285 31.77 0.57 -4.67
CA TYR A 285 30.48 0.72 -4.00
C TYR A 285 30.64 1.10 -2.53
N ASP A 286 31.59 0.48 -1.83
CA ASP A 286 31.80 0.71 -0.40
C ASP A 286 32.22 2.16 -0.15
N LYS A 287 33.13 2.70 -0.96
CA LYS A 287 33.52 4.12 -0.86
C LYS A 287 32.37 5.06 -1.18
N ALA A 288 31.57 4.75 -2.21
CA ALA A 288 30.41 5.57 -2.55
C ALA A 288 29.36 5.56 -1.44
N LEU A 289 29.09 4.41 -0.83
CA LEU A 289 28.16 4.28 0.28
C LEU A 289 28.62 5.06 1.50
N VAL A 290 29.91 4.96 1.86
CA VAL A 290 30.49 5.72 2.98
C VAL A 290 30.40 7.23 2.73
N ALA A 291 30.63 7.69 1.50
CA ALA A 291 30.48 9.10 1.14
C ALA A 291 29.02 9.59 1.19
N LEU A 292 28.05 8.71 0.92
CA LEU A 292 26.62 9.04 0.88
C LEU A 292 25.86 8.74 2.18
N LYS A 293 26.48 8.10 3.18
CA LYS A 293 25.84 7.65 4.42
C LYS A 293 25.10 8.75 5.19
N ASP A 294 25.57 9.99 5.07
CA ASP A 294 25.01 11.13 5.79
C ASP A 294 23.89 11.85 5.04
N HIS A 295 23.63 11.46 3.78
CA HIS A 295 22.57 12.03 2.97
C HIS A 295 21.17 11.69 3.55
N PRO A 296 20.23 12.66 3.62
CA PRO A 296 18.90 12.44 4.22
C PRO A 296 18.14 11.25 3.61
N GLU A 297 18.18 11.08 2.29
CA GLU A 297 17.52 9.97 1.61
C GLU A 297 18.14 8.61 1.94
N MET A 298 19.47 8.55 2.14
CA MET A 298 20.15 7.31 2.52
C MET A 298 19.74 6.92 3.94
N LYS A 299 19.68 7.87 4.87
CA LYS A 299 19.21 7.63 6.25
C LYS A 299 17.77 7.12 6.28
N ALA A 300 16.87 7.75 5.52
CA ALA A 300 15.48 7.31 5.42
C ALA A 300 15.36 5.88 4.85
N LEU A 301 16.15 5.56 3.83
CA LEU A 301 16.16 4.21 3.24
C LEU A 301 16.68 3.17 4.25
N VAL A 302 17.76 3.47 4.97
CA VAL A 302 18.32 2.58 6.00
C VAL A 302 17.29 2.32 7.10
N GLU A 303 16.60 3.36 7.58
CA GLU A 303 15.53 3.22 8.58
C GLU A 303 14.36 2.34 8.08
N GLN A 304 13.93 2.52 6.83
CA GLN A 304 12.89 1.68 6.23
C GLN A 304 13.31 0.21 6.12
N LEU A 305 14.56 -0.05 5.73
CA LEU A 305 15.11 -1.40 5.64
C LEU A 305 15.26 -2.05 7.02
N ALA A 306 15.72 -1.29 8.01
CA ALA A 306 15.84 -1.73 9.40
C ALA A 306 14.46 -2.15 9.97
N ASN A 307 13.44 -1.31 9.82
CA ASN A 307 12.09 -1.63 10.27
C ASN A 307 11.51 -2.87 9.57
N ARG A 308 11.80 -3.05 8.28
CA ARG A 308 11.38 -4.25 7.53
C ARG A 308 12.07 -5.50 8.04
N ALA A 309 13.38 -5.44 8.29
CA ALA A 309 14.15 -6.56 8.82
C ALA A 309 13.66 -6.98 10.21
N VAL A 310 13.44 -6.01 11.10
CA VAL A 310 12.91 -6.25 12.46
C VAL A 310 11.53 -6.91 12.40
N ARG A 311 10.63 -6.44 11.53
CA ARG A 311 9.30 -7.06 11.33
C ARG A 311 9.38 -8.49 10.79
N ALA A 312 10.41 -8.80 10.02
CA ALA A 312 10.68 -10.14 9.50
C ALA A 312 11.41 -11.04 10.51
N GLY A 313 11.76 -10.54 11.70
CA GLY A 313 12.53 -11.29 12.70
C GLY A 313 14.02 -11.42 12.38
N ILE A 314 14.56 -10.58 11.49
CA ILE A 314 15.98 -10.56 11.13
C ILE A 314 16.69 -9.54 12.02
N GLU A 315 17.72 -9.99 12.74
CA GLU A 315 18.59 -9.11 13.52
C GLU A 315 19.54 -8.33 12.59
N VAL A 316 19.59 -7.01 12.78
CA VAL A 316 20.49 -6.11 12.03
C VAL A 316 21.37 -5.38 13.03
N ALA A 317 22.69 -5.44 12.82
CA ALA A 317 23.65 -4.78 13.69
C ALA A 317 23.36 -3.27 13.79
N GLY A 318 23.27 -2.75 15.02
CA GLY A 318 22.96 -1.33 15.29
C GLY A 318 21.47 -0.98 15.25
N VAL A 319 20.57 -1.97 15.12
CA VAL A 319 19.11 -1.78 15.17
C VAL A 319 18.55 -2.48 16.40
N GLU A 320 17.81 -1.76 17.23
CA GLU A 320 17.11 -2.31 18.40
C GLU A 320 15.65 -2.65 18.03
N ARG A 321 15.21 -3.86 18.41
CA ARG A 321 13.80 -4.27 18.30
C ARG A 321 13.08 -3.90 19.59
N PHE A 322 12.02 -3.09 19.48
CA PHE A 322 11.06 -2.86 20.56
C PHE A 322 9.69 -3.43 20.16
N GLU A 323 8.97 -3.99 21.13
CA GLU A 323 7.64 -4.55 20.94
C GLU A 323 6.64 -3.79 21.80
N GLU A 324 5.53 -3.36 21.19
CA GLU A 324 4.41 -2.76 21.89
C GLU A 324 3.15 -3.56 21.54
N GLN A 325 2.51 -4.15 22.55
CA GLN A 325 1.25 -4.86 22.36
C GLN A 325 0.09 -3.86 22.46
N ARG A 326 -0.58 -3.65 21.33
CA ARG A 326 -1.84 -2.89 21.25
C ARG A 326 -2.92 -3.83 20.70
N ALA A 327 -4.17 -3.62 21.11
CA ALA A 327 -5.30 -4.32 20.50
C ALA A 327 -5.29 -4.09 18.97
N ALA A 328 -5.49 -5.17 18.20
CA ALA A 328 -5.40 -5.19 16.75
C ALA A 328 -6.60 -4.53 16.06
#